data_AF-A0A388TG28-F1
#
_entry.id   AF-A0A388TG28-F1
#
_cell.length_a   1.000
_cell.length_b   1.000
_cell.length_c   1.000
_cell.angle_alpha   90.00
_cell.angle_beta   90.00
_cell.angle_gamma   90.00
#
_symmetry.space_group_name_H-M   'P 1'
#
loop_
_entity.id
_entity.type
_entity.pdbx_description
1 polymer ?
#
loop_
_entity_poly.entity_id
_entity_poly.type
_entity_poly.pdbx_seq_one_letter_code
_entity_poly.pdbx_strand_id
1 'polypeptide(L)'
;TELDKKIKPMMNYADNTIDALGIFYHEFVKYSGGDGSGLGIVLTPQHLTDFMCELAEVNKNSKVVDICCGSGAFLVTAMSKMFKGASGKDIERIRRHSLFGVELDDDIYALTIANMIVRGDGKSNIIYGDCFQSNIGTELKNKQIDKGLINPPYSQEDHSELEFVESLLEILTVGGVGVAVVPMSCAIGTKYKEVRERLFKKHTLQAVFSMPDDIFYANNASTNVCVMVWEAHKPHDPAKQTFFGYYKDDGFIKAKKLGRIDKFNRWEKIKKEWLELYRERVVKEGLTAKKAVNWDDEWLCEAYMETDYTVLTQADFEKSVRNYLAYLVKAGSR
;
A
#
# COMPACT_ATOMS: atom_id res chain seq x y z
N THR A 1 -12.43 34.03 2.14
CA THR A 1 -13.70 33.32 1.82
C THR A 1 -13.74 31.97 2.55
N GLU A 2 -14.87 31.24 2.53
CA GLU A 2 -14.93 29.84 3.04
C GLU A 2 -13.84 28.96 2.38
N LEU A 3 -13.54 29.22 1.11
CA LEU A 3 -12.44 28.61 0.37
C LEU A 3 -11.07 28.81 1.05
N ASP A 4 -10.78 30.04 1.50
CA ASP A 4 -9.52 30.35 2.18
C ASP A 4 -9.42 29.73 3.58
N LYS A 5 -10.55 29.53 4.27
CA LYS A 5 -10.56 29.01 5.65
C LYS A 5 -10.59 27.49 5.71
N LYS A 6 -11.17 26.80 4.73
CA LYS A 6 -11.35 25.34 4.73
C LYS A 6 -10.48 24.61 3.72
N ILE A 7 -10.28 25.17 2.52
CA ILE A 7 -9.60 24.47 1.42
C ILE A 7 -8.11 24.83 1.38
N LYS A 8 -7.74 26.11 1.48
CA LYS A 8 -6.32 26.52 1.50
C LYS A 8 -5.50 25.79 2.57
N PRO A 9 -6.00 25.56 3.81
CA PRO A 9 -5.23 24.80 4.80
C PRO A 9 -5.04 23.32 4.44
N MET A 10 -5.90 22.74 3.60
CA MET A 10 -5.74 21.36 3.10
C MET A 10 -4.70 21.26 1.97
N MET A 11 -4.42 22.38 1.29
CA MET A 11 -3.50 22.47 0.17
C MET A 11 -2.11 22.98 0.56
N ASN A 12 -2.04 23.95 1.49
CA ASN A 12 -0.81 24.71 1.78
C ASN A 12 0.01 24.20 2.97
N TYR A 13 -0.47 23.22 3.74
CA TYR A 13 0.28 22.70 4.88
C TYR A 13 0.89 21.34 4.57
N ALA A 14 2.22 21.31 4.63
CA ALA A 14 3.08 20.14 4.75
C ALA A 14 2.58 19.09 5.75
N ASP A 15 1.85 19.50 6.79
CA ASP A 15 1.33 18.64 7.85
C ASP A 15 0.05 17.90 7.46
N ASN A 16 -0.63 18.28 6.37
CA ASN A 16 -1.84 17.63 5.93
C ASN A 16 -1.54 16.56 4.86
N THR A 17 -1.73 15.29 5.22
CA THR A 17 -1.51 14.14 4.32
C THR A 17 -2.74 13.78 3.47
N ILE A 18 -3.86 14.49 3.60
CA ILE A 18 -5.05 14.25 2.78
C ILE A 18 -4.73 14.65 1.34
N ASP A 19 -4.84 13.71 0.40
CA ASP A 19 -4.75 13.95 -1.04
C ASP A 19 -6.00 14.68 -1.57
N ALA A 20 -6.14 15.96 -1.22
CA ALA A 20 -7.30 16.76 -1.58
C ALA A 20 -7.50 16.84 -3.10
N LEU A 21 -6.43 17.00 -3.88
CA LEU A 21 -6.52 17.11 -5.34
C LEU A 21 -6.90 15.77 -5.97
N GLY A 22 -6.35 14.64 -5.52
CA GLY A 22 -6.79 13.32 -5.95
C GLY A 22 -8.26 13.04 -5.60
N ILE A 23 -8.70 13.43 -4.39
CA ILE A 23 -10.10 13.30 -3.98
C ILE A 23 -11.02 14.15 -4.87
N PHE A 24 -10.66 15.42 -5.13
CA PHE A 24 -11.45 16.30 -6.00
C PHE A 24 -11.51 15.76 -7.43
N TYR A 25 -10.37 15.29 -7.96
CA TYR A 25 -10.32 14.71 -9.30
C TYR A 25 -11.22 13.47 -9.39
N HIS A 26 -11.10 12.54 -8.44
CA HIS A 26 -11.92 11.33 -8.40
C HIS A 26 -13.42 11.65 -8.31
N GLU A 27 -13.82 12.60 -7.46
CA GLU A 27 -15.22 13.00 -7.35
C GLU A 27 -15.71 13.71 -8.62
N PHE A 28 -14.88 14.55 -9.25
CA PHE A 28 -15.23 15.23 -10.51
C PHE A 28 -15.42 14.24 -11.66
N VAL A 29 -14.50 13.28 -11.80
CA VAL A 29 -14.56 12.18 -12.76
C VAL A 29 -15.85 11.37 -12.61
N LYS A 30 -16.20 11.03 -11.36
CA LYS A 30 -17.42 10.27 -11.04
C LYS A 30 -18.70 11.00 -11.47
N TYR A 31 -18.70 12.34 -11.51
CA TYR A 31 -19.84 13.15 -11.93
C TYR A 31 -19.83 13.55 -13.41
N SER A 32 -18.72 13.38 -14.14
CA SER A 32 -18.58 13.84 -15.53
C SER A 32 -19.13 12.85 -16.59
N GLY A 33 -19.83 11.80 -16.18
CA GLY A 33 -20.65 10.96 -17.06
C GLY A 33 -20.04 9.60 -17.42
N GLY A 34 -18.86 9.27 -16.91
CA GLY A 34 -18.39 7.89 -16.81
C GLY A 34 -19.07 7.20 -15.62
N ASP A 35 -19.32 5.91 -15.73
CA ASP A 35 -19.87 5.03 -14.68
C ASP A 35 -19.02 4.93 -13.39
N GLY A 36 -17.99 5.77 -13.23
CA GLY A 36 -17.02 5.72 -12.14
C GLY A 36 -16.15 4.45 -12.14
N SER A 37 -16.44 3.49 -13.02
CA SER A 37 -15.69 2.26 -13.24
C SER A 37 -14.67 2.36 -14.38
N GLY A 38 -14.80 3.36 -15.26
CA GLY A 38 -14.03 3.45 -16.50
C GLY A 38 -12.58 3.93 -16.43
N LEU A 39 -12.00 4.27 -15.27
CA LEU A 39 -10.64 4.82 -15.20
C LEU A 39 -9.62 3.97 -14.45
N GLY A 40 -10.03 2.92 -13.73
CA GLY A 40 -9.08 2.03 -13.03
C GLY A 40 -8.26 2.68 -11.88
N ILE A 41 -8.48 3.97 -11.57
CA ILE A 41 -7.72 4.68 -10.53
C ILE A 41 -8.22 4.28 -9.14
N VAL A 42 -7.47 3.40 -8.49
CA VAL A 42 -7.70 3.02 -7.08
C VAL A 42 -6.92 3.98 -6.19
N LEU A 43 -7.62 4.94 -5.56
CA LEU A 43 -6.99 5.84 -4.59
C LEU A 43 -6.62 5.09 -3.31
N THR A 44 -5.34 5.13 -2.93
CA THR A 44 -4.88 4.50 -1.69
C THR A 44 -5.39 5.27 -0.46
N PRO A 45 -6.12 4.63 0.47
CA PRO A 45 -6.62 5.29 1.67
C PRO A 45 -5.47 5.89 2.51
N GLN A 46 -5.69 7.08 3.04
CA GLN A 46 -4.68 7.83 3.81
C GLN A 46 -4.13 7.06 5.02
N HIS A 47 -4.97 6.28 5.71
CA HIS A 47 -4.54 5.50 6.86
C HIS A 47 -3.61 4.34 6.43
N LEU A 48 -3.84 3.77 5.25
CA LEU A 48 -2.98 2.76 4.66
C LEU A 48 -1.63 3.34 4.20
N THR A 49 -1.63 4.51 3.52
CA THR A 49 -0.37 5.17 3.13
C THR A 49 0.46 5.54 4.35
N ASP A 50 -0.18 6.03 5.42
CA ASP A 50 0.49 6.36 6.68
C ASP A 50 1.11 5.13 7.35
N PHE A 51 0.36 4.02 7.43
CA PHE A 51 0.84 2.76 7.97
C PHE A 51 2.01 2.19 7.18
N MET A 52 1.93 2.16 5.85
CA MET A 52 3.02 1.67 5.00
C MET A 52 4.27 2.53 5.11
N CYS A 53 4.15 3.85 5.25
CA CYS A 53 5.30 4.72 5.50
C CYS A 53 5.94 4.45 6.89
N GLU A 54 5.15 4.10 7.91
CA GLU A 54 5.67 3.67 9.23
C GLU A 54 6.38 2.31 9.17
N LEU A 55 5.84 1.36 8.39
CA LEU A 55 6.46 0.06 8.13
C LEU A 55 7.81 0.22 7.41
N ALA A 56 7.88 1.14 6.45
CA ALA A 56 9.11 1.48 5.75
C ALA A 56 10.09 2.30 6.63
N GLU A 57 9.66 2.77 7.81
CA GLU A 57 10.44 3.64 8.69
C GLU A 57 10.91 4.94 7.99
N VAL A 58 10.02 5.54 7.20
CA VAL A 58 10.28 6.81 6.51
C VAL A 58 10.61 7.89 7.54
N ASN A 59 11.76 8.54 7.35
CA ASN A 59 12.23 9.62 8.21
C ASN A 59 12.89 10.72 7.36
N LYS A 60 13.29 11.83 8.00
CA LYS A 60 13.83 13.00 7.29
C LYS A 60 15.04 12.71 6.39
N ASN A 61 15.79 11.63 6.63
CA ASN A 61 16.98 11.27 5.86
C ASN A 61 16.68 10.30 4.71
N SER A 62 15.48 9.73 4.67
CA SER A 62 15.06 8.81 3.62
C SER A 62 15.06 9.48 2.25
N LYS A 63 15.27 8.69 1.21
CA LYS A 63 14.88 8.98 -0.17
C LYS A 63 13.83 7.96 -0.58
N VAL A 64 12.68 8.46 -1.03
CA VAL A 64 11.46 7.68 -1.23
C VAL A 64 11.08 7.69 -2.70
N VAL A 65 10.66 6.54 -3.22
CA VAL A 65 10.10 6.39 -4.56
C VAL A 65 8.77 5.64 -4.55
N ASP A 66 7.91 6.03 -5.48
CA ASP A 66 6.71 5.31 -5.88
C ASP A 66 6.70 5.21 -7.41
N ILE A 67 6.92 4.03 -7.97
CA ILE A 67 7.09 3.82 -9.42
C ILE A 67 5.77 3.67 -10.19
N CYS A 68 4.63 3.79 -9.50
CA CYS A 68 3.30 3.80 -10.10
C CYS A 68 2.44 4.74 -9.26
N CYS A 69 2.87 6.00 -9.18
CA CYS A 69 2.50 6.86 -8.06
C CYS A 69 1.05 7.33 -8.03
N GLY A 70 0.29 7.11 -9.11
CA GLY A 70 -1.06 7.61 -9.24
C GLY A 70 -1.05 9.11 -8.96
N SER A 71 -2.01 9.59 -8.18
CA SER A 71 -2.12 10.98 -7.69
C SER A 71 -1.02 11.44 -6.70
N GLY A 72 -0.07 10.57 -6.34
CA GLY A 72 1.06 10.88 -5.46
C GLY A 72 0.79 10.68 -3.96
N ALA A 73 -0.25 9.93 -3.57
CA ALA A 73 -0.66 9.79 -2.16
C ALA A 73 0.47 9.28 -1.24
N PHE A 74 1.29 8.32 -1.67
CA PHE A 74 2.46 7.87 -0.91
C PHE A 74 3.53 8.95 -0.79
N LEU A 75 3.85 9.65 -1.88
CA LEU A 75 4.87 10.72 -1.88
C LEU A 75 4.47 11.88 -0.96
N VAL A 76 3.20 12.26 -0.97
CA VAL A 76 2.65 13.28 -0.07
C VAL A 76 2.72 12.82 1.38
N THR A 77 2.33 11.57 1.66
CA THR A 77 2.36 11.01 3.02
C THR A 77 3.78 10.91 3.55
N ALA A 78 4.71 10.43 2.72
CA ALA A 78 6.13 10.36 3.03
C ALA A 78 6.70 11.74 3.32
N MET A 79 6.47 12.72 2.45
CA MET A 79 6.93 14.10 2.63
C MET A 79 6.50 14.68 3.98
N SER A 80 5.22 14.50 4.34
CA SER A 80 4.70 14.97 5.62
C SER A 80 5.40 14.31 6.82
N LYS A 81 5.64 12.99 6.77
CA LYS A 81 6.40 12.29 7.82
C LYS A 81 7.84 12.78 7.91
N MET A 82 8.49 13.01 6.78
CA MET A 82 9.86 13.51 6.72
C MET A 82 9.97 14.91 7.35
N PHE A 83 8.94 15.74 7.20
CA PHE A 83 8.92 17.08 7.79
C PHE A 83 8.77 17.10 9.32
N LYS A 84 8.13 16.11 9.94
CA LYS A 84 7.93 16.06 11.41
C LYS A 84 9.21 16.04 12.25
N GLY A 85 10.38 15.83 11.64
CA GLY A 85 11.70 15.94 12.28
C GLY A 85 12.71 16.82 11.52
N ALA A 86 12.28 17.51 10.47
CA ALA A 86 13.12 18.33 9.62
C ALA A 86 13.14 19.80 10.07
N SER A 87 14.25 20.49 9.83
CA SER A 87 14.34 21.94 10.03
C SER A 87 15.21 22.60 8.97
N GLY A 88 14.88 23.83 8.59
CA GLY A 88 15.67 24.66 7.67
C GLY A 88 16.11 23.92 6.41
N LYS A 89 17.41 23.61 6.31
CA LYS A 89 18.04 22.92 5.18
C LYS A 89 17.49 21.52 4.91
N ASP A 90 17.04 20.80 5.95
CA ASP A 90 16.45 19.47 5.77
C ASP A 90 15.17 19.56 4.91
N ILE A 91 14.34 20.57 5.14
CA ILE A 91 13.08 20.76 4.40
C ILE A 91 13.38 21.02 2.92
N GLU A 92 14.36 21.88 2.61
CA GLU A 92 14.75 22.16 1.23
C GLU A 92 15.35 20.93 0.53
N ARG A 93 16.15 20.12 1.25
CA ARG A 93 16.68 18.85 0.73
C ARG A 93 15.58 17.83 0.47
N ILE A 94 14.62 17.68 1.40
CA ILE A 94 13.50 16.74 1.27
C ILE A 94 12.74 17.05 -0.02
N ARG A 95 12.31 18.32 -0.15
CA ARG A 95 11.65 18.89 -1.31
C ARG A 95 12.37 18.55 -2.62
N ARG A 96 13.65 18.93 -2.71
CA ARG A 96 14.35 18.87 -4.00
C ARG A 96 14.92 17.50 -4.36
N HIS A 97 15.20 16.64 -3.38
CA HIS A 97 16.12 15.50 -3.60
C HIS A 97 15.69 14.18 -2.94
N SER A 98 14.52 14.12 -2.31
CA SER A 98 14.18 12.95 -1.49
C SER A 98 12.86 12.28 -1.85
N LEU A 99 12.16 12.77 -2.86
CA LEU A 99 10.90 12.22 -3.36
C LEU A 99 11.03 12.03 -4.86
N PHE A 100 10.63 10.86 -5.35
CA PHE A 100 10.70 10.46 -6.75
C PHE A 100 9.43 9.68 -7.11
N GLY A 101 8.94 9.85 -8.34
CA GLY A 101 7.77 9.10 -8.79
C GLY A 101 7.85 8.73 -10.26
N VAL A 102 7.05 7.75 -10.66
CA VAL A 102 6.80 7.43 -12.08
C VAL A 102 5.31 7.25 -12.27
N GLU A 103 4.77 7.85 -13.33
CA GLU A 103 3.37 7.71 -13.73
C GLU A 103 3.28 7.59 -15.25
N LEU A 104 2.47 6.64 -15.72
CA LEU A 104 2.35 6.27 -17.12
C LEU A 104 1.22 7.06 -17.81
N ASP A 105 0.12 7.33 -17.10
CA ASP A 105 -1.02 8.05 -17.64
C ASP A 105 -0.75 9.57 -17.60
N ASP A 106 -1.05 10.27 -18.70
CA ASP A 106 -0.69 11.68 -18.87
C ASP A 106 -1.53 12.63 -18.00
N ASP A 107 -2.84 12.37 -17.90
CA ASP A 107 -3.77 13.11 -17.05
C ASP A 107 -3.45 12.91 -15.56
N ILE A 108 -3.19 11.67 -15.15
CA ILE A 108 -2.79 11.36 -13.76
C ILE A 108 -1.42 11.93 -13.45
N TYR A 109 -0.46 11.86 -14.39
CA TYR A 109 0.85 12.47 -14.24
C TYR A 109 0.73 13.99 -14.00
N ALA A 110 -0.08 14.69 -14.81
CA ALA A 110 -0.34 16.11 -14.63
C ALA A 110 -0.98 16.43 -13.27
N LEU A 111 -1.94 15.60 -12.83
CA LEU A 111 -2.56 15.70 -11.50
C LEU A 111 -1.51 15.58 -10.39
N THR A 112 -0.58 14.65 -10.50
CA THR A 112 0.45 14.40 -9.48
C THR A 112 1.47 15.51 -9.43
N ILE A 113 1.92 16.00 -10.58
CA ILE A 113 2.74 17.21 -10.64
C ILE A 113 2.04 18.37 -9.93
N ALA A 114 0.76 18.61 -10.24
CA ALA A 114 -0.01 19.67 -9.58
C ALA A 114 -0.12 19.45 -8.06
N ASN A 115 -0.38 18.22 -7.62
CA ASN A 115 -0.49 17.86 -6.20
C ASN A 115 0.81 18.10 -5.43
N MET A 116 1.93 17.70 -6.01
CA MET A 116 3.26 17.88 -5.43
C MET A 116 3.64 19.38 -5.37
N ILE A 117 3.42 20.13 -6.46
CA ILE A 117 3.70 21.58 -6.52
C ILE A 117 2.88 22.34 -5.49
N VAL A 118 1.57 22.07 -5.39
CA VAL A 118 0.67 22.75 -4.44
C VAL A 118 1.15 22.58 -3.00
N ARG A 119 1.75 21.43 -2.68
CA ARG A 119 2.31 21.13 -1.35
C ARG A 119 3.74 21.64 -1.16
N GLY A 120 4.27 22.31 -2.18
CA GLY A 120 5.58 22.92 -2.15
C GLY A 120 6.71 21.89 -2.13
N ASP A 121 6.56 20.77 -2.81
CA ASP A 121 7.64 19.78 -2.96
C ASP A 121 8.86 20.37 -3.70
N GLY A 122 8.67 21.42 -4.50
CA GLY A 122 9.73 22.30 -5.00
C GLY A 122 10.54 21.77 -6.18
N LYS A 123 10.31 20.55 -6.67
CA LYS A 123 11.01 20.02 -7.87
C LYS A 123 10.23 18.95 -8.65
N SER A 124 9.22 18.34 -8.04
CA SER A 124 8.35 17.27 -8.53
C SER A 124 9.05 15.94 -8.78
N ASN A 125 10.20 15.89 -9.47
CA ASN A 125 10.96 14.64 -9.68
C ASN A 125 10.08 13.42 -10.08
N ILE A 126 8.91 13.68 -10.70
CA ILE A 126 8.02 12.66 -11.22
C ILE A 126 8.39 12.49 -12.68
N ILE A 127 8.59 11.25 -13.10
CA ILE A 127 8.93 10.88 -14.47
C ILE A 127 7.65 10.43 -15.14
N TYR A 128 7.30 11.04 -16.27
CA TYR A 128 6.25 10.53 -17.14
C TYR A 128 6.79 9.36 -17.95
N GLY A 129 6.19 8.18 -17.80
CA GLY A 129 6.56 6.99 -18.57
C GLY A 129 6.28 5.67 -17.87
N ASP A 130 6.66 4.59 -18.53
CA ASP A 130 6.49 3.22 -18.03
C ASP A 130 7.66 2.85 -17.11
N CYS A 131 7.36 2.48 -15.87
CA CYS A 131 8.36 2.10 -14.86
C CYS A 131 9.24 0.89 -15.24
N PHE A 132 8.81 0.07 -16.22
CA PHE A 132 9.60 -1.04 -16.75
C PHE A 132 10.62 -0.59 -17.81
N GLN A 133 10.61 0.68 -18.24
CA GLN A 133 11.61 1.21 -19.16
C GLN A 133 13.00 1.30 -18.51
N SER A 134 14.00 0.71 -19.17
CA SER A 134 15.36 0.57 -18.64
C SER A 134 16.06 1.90 -18.36
N ASN A 135 15.78 2.94 -19.15
CA ASN A 135 16.30 4.30 -18.92
C ASN A 135 15.75 4.91 -17.63
N ILE A 136 14.45 4.72 -17.34
CA ILE A 136 13.81 5.19 -16.11
C ILE A 136 14.40 4.45 -14.90
N GLY A 137 14.49 3.12 -14.97
CA GLY A 137 15.12 2.32 -13.93
C GLY A 137 16.58 2.74 -13.65
N THR A 138 17.36 3.00 -14.70
CA THR A 138 18.75 3.48 -14.59
C THR A 138 18.82 4.87 -13.95
N GLU A 139 17.94 5.78 -14.33
CA GLU A 139 17.87 7.11 -13.73
C GLU A 139 17.57 7.04 -12.23
N LEU A 140 16.57 6.25 -11.82
CA LEU A 140 16.16 6.12 -10.43
C LEU A 140 17.24 5.45 -9.57
N LYS A 141 17.90 4.41 -10.09
CA LYS A 141 19.00 3.72 -9.39
C LYS A 141 20.14 4.66 -9.03
N ASN A 142 20.41 5.67 -9.87
CA ASN A 142 21.42 6.71 -9.62
C ASN A 142 21.04 7.71 -8.52
N LYS A 143 19.77 7.75 -8.07
CA LYS A 143 19.32 8.67 -7.01
C LYS A 143 19.63 8.16 -5.60
N GLN A 144 20.09 6.91 -5.44
CA GLN A 144 20.38 6.26 -4.16
C GLN A 144 19.15 6.19 -3.24
N ILE A 145 18.03 5.69 -3.77
CA ILE A 145 16.76 5.60 -3.06
C ILE A 145 16.82 4.47 -2.02
N ASP A 146 16.32 4.71 -0.81
CA ASP A 146 16.33 3.70 0.27
C ASP A 146 14.94 3.19 0.65
N LYS A 147 13.86 3.91 0.31
CA LYS A 147 12.47 3.49 0.55
C LYS A 147 11.66 3.42 -0.74
N GLY A 148 10.95 2.32 -0.93
CA GLY A 148 9.95 2.16 -1.98
C GLY A 148 8.56 1.95 -1.38
N LEU A 149 7.55 2.66 -1.87
CA LEU A 149 6.16 2.55 -1.43
C LEU A 149 5.27 2.50 -2.67
N ILE A 150 4.53 1.41 -2.88
CA ILE A 150 3.70 1.26 -4.09
C ILE A 150 2.34 0.64 -3.82
N ASN A 151 1.36 1.03 -4.65
CA ASN A 151 0.11 0.32 -4.88
C ASN A 151 0.00 0.08 -6.39
N PRO A 152 0.58 -1.01 -6.94
CA PRO A 152 0.58 -1.25 -8.37
C PRO A 152 -0.83 -1.38 -8.93
N PRO A 153 -1.03 -1.08 -10.23
CA PRO A 153 -2.32 -1.35 -10.88
C PRO A 153 -2.62 -2.85 -10.84
N TYR A 154 -3.86 -3.21 -10.52
CA TYR A 154 -4.24 -4.61 -10.34
C TYR A 154 -4.71 -5.24 -11.66
N SER A 155 -4.42 -6.54 -11.83
CA SER A 155 -4.91 -7.37 -12.95
C SER A 155 -4.62 -6.79 -14.34
N GLN A 156 -3.43 -6.21 -14.51
CA GLN A 156 -2.95 -5.77 -15.82
C GLN A 156 -2.62 -6.98 -16.69
N GLU A 157 -2.76 -6.84 -18.01
CA GLU A 157 -2.46 -7.91 -18.97
C GLU A 157 -0.96 -8.15 -19.12
N ASP A 158 -0.16 -7.09 -19.10
CA ASP A 158 1.28 -7.14 -19.45
C ASP A 158 2.18 -7.52 -18.27
N HIS A 159 1.89 -7.01 -17.08
CA HIS A 159 2.74 -7.14 -15.90
C HIS A 159 1.93 -7.46 -14.64
N SER A 160 2.37 -8.48 -13.91
CA SER A 160 1.81 -8.81 -12.60
C SER A 160 2.25 -7.83 -11.51
N GLU A 161 1.47 -7.72 -10.43
CA GLU A 161 1.76 -6.82 -9.32
C GLU A 161 3.11 -7.16 -8.65
N LEU A 162 3.53 -8.43 -8.67
CA LEU A 162 4.83 -8.85 -8.16
C LEU A 162 6.00 -8.43 -9.08
N GLU A 163 5.78 -8.20 -10.36
CA GLU A 163 6.81 -7.65 -11.25
C GLU A 163 7.04 -6.16 -11.00
N PHE A 164 5.99 -5.40 -10.63
CA PHE A 164 6.17 -4.05 -10.11
C PHE A 164 6.98 -4.07 -8.80
N VAL A 165 6.71 -5.03 -7.90
CA VAL A 165 7.52 -5.21 -6.69
C VAL A 165 8.98 -5.51 -7.03
N GLU A 166 9.24 -6.42 -7.98
CA GLU A 166 10.60 -6.74 -8.44
C GLU A 166 11.30 -5.48 -9.01
N SER A 167 10.66 -4.76 -9.93
CA SER A 167 11.19 -3.52 -10.51
C SER A 167 11.48 -2.45 -9.46
N LEU A 168 10.60 -2.28 -8.48
CA LEU A 168 10.81 -1.37 -7.35
C LEU A 168 12.07 -1.76 -6.58
N LEU A 169 12.19 -3.04 -6.21
CA LEU A 169 13.31 -3.50 -5.39
C LEU A 169 14.66 -3.43 -6.13
N GLU A 170 14.66 -3.52 -7.46
CA GLU A 170 15.86 -3.43 -8.29
C GLU A 170 16.46 -2.02 -8.40
N ILE A 171 15.65 -0.97 -8.17
CA ILE A 171 16.10 0.43 -8.17
C ILE A 171 16.48 0.95 -6.78
N LEU A 172 16.13 0.23 -5.72
CA LEU A 172 16.51 0.59 -4.35
C LEU A 172 18.01 0.34 -4.11
N THR A 173 18.53 0.99 -3.07
CA THR A 173 19.87 0.71 -2.55
C THR A 173 19.90 -0.64 -1.83
N VAL A 174 21.10 -1.21 -1.66
CA VAL A 174 21.28 -2.47 -0.92
C VAL A 174 20.79 -2.28 0.53
N GLY A 175 19.91 -3.18 0.98
CA GLY A 175 19.25 -3.07 2.29
C GLY A 175 18.11 -2.04 2.35
N GLY A 176 17.76 -1.41 1.22
CA GLY A 176 16.59 -0.55 1.10
C GLY A 176 15.30 -1.31 1.39
N VAL A 177 14.26 -0.59 1.82
CA VAL A 177 12.98 -1.18 2.25
C VAL A 177 11.90 -0.86 1.22
N GLY A 178 11.34 -1.90 0.59
CA GLY A 178 10.17 -1.79 -0.28
C GLY A 178 8.92 -2.24 0.46
N VAL A 179 7.85 -1.45 0.40
CA VAL A 179 6.54 -1.79 0.97
C VAL A 179 5.48 -1.68 -0.12
N ALA A 180 4.80 -2.78 -0.40
CA ALA A 180 3.82 -2.86 -1.47
C ALA A 180 2.48 -3.37 -0.94
N VAL A 181 1.38 -2.71 -1.31
CA VAL A 181 0.04 -3.27 -1.14
C VAL A 181 -0.37 -3.97 -2.43
N VAL A 182 -0.63 -5.28 -2.35
CA VAL A 182 -0.92 -6.13 -3.52
C VAL A 182 -2.12 -7.03 -3.24
N PRO A 183 -2.82 -7.53 -4.27
CA PRO A 183 -3.89 -8.51 -4.08
C PRO A 183 -3.40 -9.75 -3.32
N MET A 184 -4.26 -10.34 -2.49
CA MET A 184 -3.90 -11.57 -1.74
C MET A 184 -3.44 -12.72 -2.66
N SER A 185 -3.84 -12.73 -3.94
CA SER A 185 -3.36 -13.70 -4.94
C SER A 185 -1.85 -13.70 -5.12
N CYS A 186 -1.17 -12.57 -4.91
CA CYS A 186 0.28 -12.47 -4.95
C CYS A 186 0.95 -13.27 -3.83
N ALA A 187 0.25 -13.48 -2.72
CA ALA A 187 0.74 -14.23 -1.57
C ALA A 187 0.46 -15.74 -1.67
N ILE A 188 -0.35 -16.20 -2.64
CA ILE A 188 -0.69 -17.63 -2.80
C ILE A 188 0.46 -18.39 -3.48
N GLY A 189 0.98 -19.43 -2.82
CA GLY A 189 2.20 -20.16 -3.25
C GLY A 189 2.08 -20.89 -4.59
N THR A 190 0.85 -21.14 -5.03
CA THR A 190 0.58 -21.78 -6.32
C THR A 190 0.58 -20.82 -7.51
N LYS A 191 0.60 -19.50 -7.29
CA LYS A 191 0.55 -18.46 -8.34
C LYS A 191 1.88 -17.72 -8.47
N TYR A 192 2.13 -17.12 -9.65
CA TYR A 192 3.30 -16.26 -9.92
C TYR A 192 4.66 -16.89 -9.55
N LYS A 193 4.79 -18.22 -9.67
CA LYS A 193 5.95 -18.98 -9.18
C LYS A 193 7.30 -18.43 -9.65
N GLU A 194 7.39 -18.10 -10.94
CA GLU A 194 8.62 -17.58 -11.55
C GLU A 194 9.04 -16.25 -10.91
N VAL A 195 8.12 -15.29 -10.77
CA VAL A 195 8.41 -13.97 -10.17
C VAL A 195 8.78 -14.13 -8.70
N ARG A 196 8.07 -14.99 -7.97
CA ARG A 196 8.32 -15.27 -6.55
C ARG A 196 9.70 -15.89 -6.32
N GLU A 197 10.10 -16.82 -7.19
CA GLU A 197 11.45 -17.40 -7.15
C GLU A 197 12.53 -16.35 -7.44
N ARG A 198 12.34 -15.48 -8.45
CA ARG A 198 13.27 -14.38 -8.74
C ARG A 198 13.38 -13.39 -7.58
N LEU A 199 12.25 -13.04 -6.96
CA LEU A 199 12.22 -12.20 -5.77
C LEU A 199 13.05 -12.81 -4.65
N PHE A 200 12.84 -14.10 -4.31
CA PHE A 200 13.60 -14.75 -3.22
C PHE A 200 15.09 -14.93 -3.55
N LYS A 201 15.46 -15.08 -4.82
CA LYS A 201 16.87 -15.14 -5.24
C LYS A 201 17.64 -13.84 -4.94
N LYS A 202 16.96 -12.68 -4.89
CA LYS A 202 17.61 -11.36 -4.81
C LYS A 202 17.19 -10.52 -3.62
N HIS A 203 16.03 -10.78 -3.03
CA HIS A 203 15.37 -9.94 -2.04
C HIS A 203 14.81 -10.79 -0.90
N THR A 204 14.64 -10.17 0.27
CA THR A 204 14.15 -10.87 1.46
C THR A 204 12.77 -10.34 1.82
N LEU A 205 11.77 -11.23 1.80
CA LEU A 205 10.47 -10.93 2.38
C LEU A 205 10.60 -10.84 3.92
N GLN A 206 10.32 -9.67 4.49
CA GLN A 206 10.44 -9.43 5.92
C GLN A 206 9.12 -9.57 6.66
N ALA A 207 8.01 -9.17 6.04
CA ALA A 207 6.68 -9.36 6.60
C ALA A 207 5.55 -9.33 5.56
N VAL A 208 4.43 -9.94 5.90
CA VAL A 208 3.15 -9.79 5.17
C VAL A 208 2.00 -9.54 6.14
N PHE A 209 1.16 -8.56 5.81
CA PHE A 209 -0.02 -8.20 6.61
C PHE A 209 -1.29 -8.37 5.78
N SER A 210 -2.18 -9.27 6.19
CA SER A 210 -3.50 -9.43 5.58
C SER A 210 -4.38 -8.25 6.00
N MET A 211 -4.83 -7.43 5.05
CA MET A 211 -5.54 -6.18 5.32
C MET A 211 -7.07 -6.35 5.26
N PRO A 212 -7.87 -5.42 5.83
CA PRO A 212 -9.32 -5.49 5.82
C PRO A 212 -9.87 -5.63 4.40
N ASP A 213 -10.84 -6.53 4.22
CA ASP A 213 -11.44 -6.85 2.91
C ASP A 213 -12.12 -5.65 2.25
N ASP A 214 -12.52 -4.67 3.06
CA ASP A 214 -13.19 -3.47 2.60
C ASP A 214 -12.25 -2.26 2.53
N ILE A 215 -10.92 -2.41 2.67
CA ILE A 215 -10.00 -1.27 2.76
C ILE A 215 -10.13 -0.28 1.60
N PHE A 216 -10.40 -0.76 0.39
CA PHE A 216 -10.63 0.04 -0.82
C PHE A 216 -12.11 0.27 -1.16
N TYR A 217 -13.03 0.07 -0.22
CA TYR A 217 -14.48 0.21 -0.43
C TYR A 217 -14.88 1.58 -1.01
N ALA A 218 -14.16 2.65 -0.65
CA ALA A 218 -14.41 3.99 -1.18
C ALA A 218 -14.25 4.08 -2.71
N ASN A 219 -13.44 3.19 -3.30
CA ASN A 219 -13.17 3.12 -4.73
C ASN A 219 -14.09 2.13 -5.46
N ASN A 220 -15.14 1.63 -4.78
CA ASN A 220 -15.98 0.52 -5.26
C ASN A 220 -15.20 -0.77 -5.60
N ALA A 221 -13.97 -0.91 -5.09
CA ALA A 221 -13.16 -2.10 -5.27
C ALA A 221 -13.51 -3.17 -4.22
N SER A 222 -13.50 -4.43 -4.63
CA SER A 222 -13.76 -5.60 -3.78
C SER A 222 -12.54 -6.50 -3.60
N THR A 223 -11.37 -6.07 -4.09
CA THR A 223 -10.14 -6.87 -4.03
C THR A 223 -9.61 -6.91 -2.60
N ASN A 224 -9.47 -8.12 -2.06
CA ASN A 224 -8.76 -8.35 -0.82
C ASN A 224 -7.26 -8.22 -1.05
N VAL A 225 -6.59 -7.46 -0.18
CA VAL A 225 -5.18 -7.13 -0.32
C VAL A 225 -4.36 -7.54 0.88
N CYS A 226 -3.06 -7.63 0.68
CA CYS A 226 -2.07 -7.74 1.73
C CYS A 226 -0.97 -6.69 1.51
N VAL A 227 -0.30 -6.29 2.59
CA VAL A 227 0.88 -5.43 2.53
C VAL A 227 2.11 -6.29 2.73
N MET A 228 3.06 -6.24 1.79
CA MET A 228 4.34 -6.95 1.89
C MET A 228 5.48 -5.97 2.17
N VAL A 229 6.36 -6.32 3.10
CA VAL A 229 7.58 -5.56 3.42
C VAL A 229 8.79 -6.38 2.98
N TRP A 230 9.66 -5.76 2.19
CA TRP A 230 10.81 -6.38 1.54
C TRP A 230 12.10 -5.64 1.87
N GLU A 231 13.19 -6.38 2.01
CA GLU A 231 14.57 -5.86 2.07
C GLU A 231 15.24 -6.10 0.70
N ALA A 232 15.68 -5.03 0.05
CA ALA A 232 16.24 -5.05 -1.29
C ALA A 232 17.68 -5.60 -1.33
N HIS A 233 18.01 -6.31 -2.41
CA HIS A 233 19.34 -6.86 -2.70
C HIS A 233 19.95 -7.75 -1.61
N LYS A 234 19.09 -8.47 -0.88
CA LYS A 234 19.49 -9.51 0.05
C LYS A 234 18.69 -10.78 -0.25
N PRO A 235 19.33 -11.84 -0.78
CA PRO A 235 18.65 -13.11 -1.04
C PRO A 235 17.91 -13.61 0.20
N HIS A 236 16.72 -14.17 0.00
CA HIS A 236 15.91 -14.70 1.08
C HIS A 236 16.59 -15.91 1.72
N ASP A 237 16.70 -15.89 3.04
CA ASP A 237 17.21 -17.01 3.83
C ASP A 237 16.01 -17.86 4.29
N PRO A 238 15.83 -19.09 3.77
CA PRO A 238 14.70 -19.94 4.15
C PRO A 238 14.74 -20.41 5.61
N ALA A 239 15.85 -20.22 6.34
CA ALA A 239 15.91 -20.47 7.78
C ALA A 239 15.41 -19.27 8.60
N LYS A 240 15.41 -18.06 8.02
CA LYS A 240 14.95 -16.85 8.71
C LYS A 240 13.44 -16.77 8.67
N GLN A 241 12.83 -16.48 9.82
CA GLN A 241 11.39 -16.34 9.91
C GLN A 241 10.90 -15.01 9.32
N THR A 242 9.92 -15.10 8.43
CA THR A 242 9.07 -13.99 8.00
C THR A 242 7.99 -13.73 9.05
N PHE A 243 7.65 -12.47 9.27
CA PHE A 243 6.58 -12.08 10.20
C PHE A 243 5.26 -11.91 9.46
N PHE A 244 4.18 -12.42 10.04
CA PHE A 244 2.85 -12.33 9.45
C PHE A 244 1.89 -11.66 10.43
N GLY A 245 1.02 -10.79 9.92
CA GLY A 245 -0.05 -10.15 10.71
C GLY A 245 -1.41 -10.30 10.04
N TYR A 246 -2.41 -10.72 10.81
CA TYR A 246 -3.81 -10.82 10.41
C TYR A 246 -4.55 -9.53 10.77
N TYR A 247 -4.24 -8.46 10.04
CA TYR A 247 -4.66 -7.09 10.33
C TYR A 247 -6.00 -6.74 9.66
N LYS A 248 -7.01 -7.58 9.89
CA LYS A 248 -8.35 -7.47 9.26
C LYS A 248 -9.28 -6.44 9.89
N ASP A 249 -9.04 -6.00 11.14
CA ASP A 249 -9.84 -4.97 11.82
C ASP A 249 -9.01 -3.70 12.06
N ASP A 250 -9.06 -2.76 11.12
CA ASP A 250 -8.43 -1.43 11.24
C ASP A 250 -9.28 -0.44 12.06
N GLY A 251 -10.43 -0.88 12.59
CA GLY A 251 -11.32 -0.07 13.39
C GLY A 251 -12.28 0.83 12.61
N PHE A 252 -12.10 0.97 11.29
CA PHE A 252 -12.96 1.77 10.42
C PHE A 252 -14.32 1.09 10.20
N ILE A 253 -15.35 1.91 9.96
CA ILE A 253 -16.69 1.41 9.63
C ILE A 253 -17.21 2.05 8.35
N LYS A 254 -18.04 1.31 7.61
CA LYS A 254 -18.77 1.83 6.45
C LYS A 254 -19.88 2.78 6.90
N ALA A 255 -19.84 4.00 6.39
CA ALA A 255 -20.86 5.01 6.60
C ALA A 255 -21.50 5.40 5.26
N LYS A 256 -22.84 5.46 5.23
CA LYS A 256 -23.59 5.83 4.02
C LYS A 256 -23.13 7.22 3.53
N LYS A 257 -22.77 7.33 2.25
CA LYS A 257 -22.24 8.54 1.58
C LYS A 257 -20.85 9.05 2.02
N LEU A 258 -20.28 8.51 3.10
CA LEU A 258 -18.98 8.96 3.63
C LEU A 258 -17.85 7.94 3.44
N GLY A 259 -18.14 6.78 2.83
CA GLY A 259 -17.14 5.73 2.65
C GLY A 259 -16.78 5.05 3.97
N ARG A 260 -15.50 4.75 4.18
CA ARG A 260 -14.98 4.20 5.45
C ARG A 260 -14.49 5.35 6.33
N ILE A 261 -14.94 5.36 7.58
CA ILE A 261 -14.58 6.38 8.56
C ILE A 261 -14.10 5.75 9.87
N ASP A 262 -13.09 6.34 10.50
CA ASP A 262 -12.72 6.02 11.87
C ASP A 262 -13.66 6.72 12.85
N LYS A 263 -14.92 6.25 12.91
CA LYS A 263 -15.98 6.87 13.72
C LYS A 263 -15.63 6.94 15.21
N PHE A 264 -14.81 6.00 15.68
CA PHE A 264 -14.52 5.81 17.10
C PHE A 264 -13.09 6.18 17.48
N ASN A 265 -12.33 6.81 16.59
CA ASN A 265 -10.92 7.20 16.79
C ASN A 265 -10.04 6.03 17.26
N ARG A 266 -10.27 4.83 16.71
CA ARG A 266 -9.54 3.61 17.10
C ARG A 266 -8.25 3.43 16.32
N TRP A 267 -8.13 4.05 15.15
CA TRP A 267 -7.05 3.77 14.20
C TRP A 267 -5.66 3.99 14.80
N GLU A 268 -5.42 5.14 15.43
CA GLU A 268 -4.08 5.44 15.97
C GLU A 268 -3.63 4.42 17.02
N LYS A 269 -4.55 3.92 17.84
CA LYS A 269 -4.26 2.87 18.83
C LYS A 269 -3.96 1.54 18.13
N ILE A 270 -4.80 1.14 17.17
CA ILE A 270 -4.65 -0.12 16.42
C ILE A 270 -3.34 -0.13 15.63
N LYS A 271 -3.08 0.94 14.87
CA LYS A 271 -1.85 1.15 14.11
C LYS A 271 -0.61 1.04 15.01
N LYS A 272 -0.63 1.67 16.19
CA LYS A 272 0.48 1.59 17.15
C LYS A 272 0.72 0.16 17.61
N GLU A 273 -0.33 -0.57 18.00
CA GLU A 273 -0.21 -1.98 18.39
C GLU A 273 0.34 -2.84 17.25
N TRP A 274 -0.17 -2.67 16.03
CA TRP A 274 0.31 -3.40 14.85
C TRP A 274 1.79 -3.15 14.57
N LEU A 275 2.23 -1.89 14.64
CA LEU A 275 3.63 -1.53 14.45
C LEU A 275 4.52 -2.07 15.57
N GLU A 276 4.08 -2.04 16.83
CA GLU A 276 4.81 -2.61 17.96
C GLU A 276 4.98 -4.12 17.82
N LEU A 277 3.92 -4.85 17.48
CA LEU A 277 3.97 -6.30 17.26
C LEU A 277 4.95 -6.67 16.14
N TYR A 278 4.96 -5.89 15.05
CA TYR A 278 5.90 -6.09 13.94
C TYR A 278 7.35 -5.78 14.34
N ARG A 279 7.61 -4.62 14.94
CA ARG A 279 8.96 -4.17 15.32
C ARG A 279 9.60 -5.12 16.33
N GLU A 280 8.84 -5.54 17.33
CA GLU A 280 9.28 -6.48 18.37
C GLU A 280 9.16 -7.95 17.95
N ARG A 281 8.62 -8.24 16.76
CA ARG A 281 8.43 -9.59 16.21
C ARG A 281 7.67 -10.52 17.17
N VAL A 282 6.65 -9.98 17.84
CA VAL A 282 5.83 -10.66 18.85
C VAL A 282 4.75 -11.50 18.18
N VAL A 283 4.67 -12.78 18.57
CA VAL A 283 3.57 -13.69 18.17
C VAL A 283 2.44 -13.51 19.18
N LYS A 284 1.27 -13.09 18.69
CA LYS A 284 0.04 -12.93 19.45
C LYS A 284 -1.03 -13.80 18.79
N GLU A 285 -1.56 -14.72 19.57
CA GLU A 285 -2.62 -15.63 19.12
C GLU A 285 -3.79 -14.86 18.47
N GLY A 286 -4.28 -15.37 17.35
CA GLY A 286 -5.34 -14.73 16.59
C GLY A 286 -4.93 -13.49 15.77
N LEU A 287 -3.69 -12.99 15.90
CA LEU A 287 -3.30 -11.72 15.27
C LEU A 287 -1.97 -11.75 14.51
N THR A 288 -0.96 -12.49 14.98
CA THR A 288 0.35 -12.54 14.32
C THR A 288 0.97 -13.93 14.37
N ALA A 289 1.83 -14.23 13.40
CA ALA A 289 2.57 -15.48 13.31
C ALA A 289 4.01 -15.24 12.82
N LYS A 290 4.89 -16.22 13.06
CA LYS A 290 6.25 -16.24 12.49
C LYS A 290 6.50 -17.58 11.84
N LYS A 291 6.96 -17.56 10.60
CA LYS A 291 7.24 -18.77 9.84
C LYS A 291 8.42 -18.56 8.89
N ALA A 292 9.33 -19.52 8.88
CA ALA A 292 10.32 -19.67 7.83
C ALA A 292 9.60 -20.20 6.57
N VAL A 293 9.68 -19.44 5.48
CA VAL A 293 8.93 -19.70 4.24
C VAL A 293 9.87 -19.72 3.05
N ASN A 294 9.48 -20.43 2.00
CA ASN A 294 10.11 -20.43 0.69
C ASN A 294 9.20 -19.77 -0.35
N TRP A 295 9.65 -19.67 -1.60
CA TRP A 295 8.92 -18.99 -2.67
C TRP A 295 7.63 -19.71 -3.09
N ASP A 296 7.52 -21.01 -2.83
CA ASP A 296 6.36 -21.87 -3.12
C ASP A 296 5.39 -22.02 -1.95
N ASP A 297 5.69 -21.43 -0.79
CA ASP A 297 4.81 -21.44 0.39
C ASP A 297 3.72 -20.34 0.35
N GLU A 298 2.67 -20.49 1.15
CA GLU A 298 1.64 -19.44 1.34
C GLU A 298 2.20 -18.24 2.14
N TRP A 299 2.22 -17.03 1.58
CA TRP A 299 2.69 -15.84 2.29
C TRP A 299 1.57 -15.10 3.02
N LEU A 300 0.63 -15.82 3.62
CA LEU A 300 -0.53 -15.27 4.31
C LEU A 300 -0.53 -15.69 5.78
N CYS A 301 -0.90 -14.77 6.68
CA CYS A 301 -0.92 -15.03 8.12
C CYS A 301 -1.86 -16.20 8.48
N GLU A 302 -2.99 -16.27 7.79
CA GLU A 302 -4.04 -17.28 7.91
C GLU A 302 -3.51 -18.71 7.76
N ALA A 303 -2.45 -18.92 6.97
CA ALA A 303 -1.86 -20.24 6.78
C ALA A 303 -1.05 -20.74 7.99
N TYR A 304 -0.69 -19.84 8.92
CA TYR A 304 0.27 -20.11 9.99
C TYR A 304 -0.25 -19.77 11.39
N MET A 305 -1.47 -19.26 11.48
CA MET A 305 -2.12 -19.02 12.76
C MET A 305 -2.62 -20.35 13.34
N GLU A 306 -2.42 -20.53 14.65
CA GLU A 306 -3.17 -21.53 15.40
C GLU A 306 -4.63 -21.08 15.43
N THR A 307 -5.49 -21.77 14.68
CA THR A 307 -6.92 -21.51 14.72
C THR A 307 -7.47 -22.09 16.02
N ASP A 308 -7.98 -21.25 16.91
CA ASP A 308 -8.71 -21.72 18.08
C ASP A 308 -10.06 -22.33 17.64
N TYR A 309 -10.08 -23.65 17.48
CA TYR A 309 -11.28 -24.40 17.14
C TYR A 309 -12.28 -24.48 18.30
N THR A 310 -11.95 -23.99 19.50
CA THR A 310 -12.88 -24.03 20.65
C THR A 310 -14.01 -23.02 20.52
N VAL A 311 -13.84 -21.99 19.69
CA VAL A 311 -14.86 -20.97 19.39
C VAL A 311 -15.78 -21.35 18.22
N LEU A 312 -15.41 -22.37 17.43
CA LEU A 312 -16.20 -22.87 16.31
C LEU A 312 -17.37 -23.71 16.84
N THR A 313 -18.56 -23.15 16.81
CA THR A 313 -19.78 -23.85 17.23
C THR A 313 -20.44 -24.55 16.04
N GLN A 314 -21.29 -25.53 16.31
CA GLN A 314 -22.12 -26.15 15.28
C GLN A 314 -23.01 -25.13 14.54
N ALA A 315 -23.37 -24.03 15.20
CA ALA A 315 -24.13 -22.94 14.58
C ALA A 315 -23.32 -22.20 13.50
N ASP A 316 -22.00 -22.07 13.65
CA ASP A 316 -21.14 -21.42 12.66
C ASP A 316 -21.00 -22.27 11.39
N PHE A 317 -20.91 -23.60 11.57
CA PHE A 317 -20.94 -24.55 10.47
C PHE A 317 -22.29 -24.49 9.74
N GLU A 318 -23.41 -24.58 10.47
CA GLU A 318 -24.75 -24.49 9.88
C GLU A 318 -24.97 -23.18 9.13
N LYS A 319 -24.49 -22.06 9.68
CA LYS A 319 -24.57 -20.74 9.02
C LYS A 319 -23.80 -20.73 7.70
N SER A 320 -22.61 -21.33 7.68
CA SER A 320 -21.78 -21.41 6.47
C SER A 320 -22.44 -22.25 5.39
N VAL A 321 -23.01 -23.40 5.75
CA VAL A 321 -23.78 -24.27 4.84
C VAL A 321 -25.04 -23.55 4.33
N ARG A 322 -25.80 -22.88 5.20
CA ARG A 322 -27.00 -22.12 4.80
C ARG A 322 -26.65 -20.97 3.85
N ASN A 323 -25.56 -20.26 4.10
CA ASN A 323 -25.09 -19.19 3.21
C ASN A 323 -24.69 -19.73 1.84
N TYR A 324 -24.00 -20.88 1.79
CA TYR A 324 -23.64 -21.54 0.54
C TYR A 324 -24.87 -22.01 -0.24
N LEU A 325 -25.83 -22.67 0.43
CA LEU A 325 -27.10 -23.07 -0.20
C LEU A 325 -27.89 -21.86 -0.71
N ALA A 326 -27.97 -20.79 0.07
CA ALA A 326 -28.62 -19.54 -0.35
C ALA A 326 -27.94 -18.92 -1.58
N TYR A 327 -26.61 -18.98 -1.65
CA TYR A 327 -25.84 -18.57 -2.82
C TYR A 327 -26.17 -19.43 -4.05
N LEU A 328 -26.18 -20.77 -3.93
CA LEU A 328 -26.52 -21.67 -5.04
C LEU A 328 -27.94 -21.44 -5.57
N VAL A 329 -28.90 -21.24 -4.68
CA VAL A 329 -30.29 -20.90 -5.04
C VAL A 329 -30.36 -19.55 -5.77
N LYS A 330 -29.58 -18.55 -5.30
CA LYS A 330 -29.52 -17.23 -5.94
C LYS A 330 -28.82 -17.25 -7.29
N ALA A 331 -27.80 -18.09 -7.47
CA ALA A 331 -27.01 -18.19 -8.69
C ALA A 331 -27.63 -19.10 -9.77
N GLY A 332 -28.76 -19.76 -9.48
CA GLY A 332 -29.48 -20.60 -10.45
C GLY A 332 -28.79 -21.91 -10.82
N SER A 333 -27.75 -22.30 -10.09
CA SER A 333 -27.05 -23.58 -10.29
C SER A 333 -27.82 -24.69 -9.56
N ARG A 334 -28.67 -25.40 -10.29
CA ARG A 334 -29.27 -26.67 -9.84
C ARG A 334 -28.40 -27.84 -10.23
#